data_AF-A0A9D8JWK6-F1
#
_entry.id   AF-A0A9D8JWK6-F1
#
_cell.length_a   1.000
_cell.length_b   1.000
_cell.length_c   1.000
_cell.angle_alpha   90.00
_cell.angle_beta   90.00
_cell.angle_gamma   90.00
#
_symmetry.space_group_name_H-M   'P 1'
#
loop_
_entity.id
_entity.type
_entity.pdbx_description
1 polymer ?
#
loop_
_entity_poly.entity_id
_entity_poly.type
_entity_poly.pdbx_seq_one_letter_code
_entity_poly.pdbx_strand_id
1 'polypeptide(L)'
;MRKTSDVPLHYNAVDILERNLEERADKIALYSPERAMTFREVSNEVNQVGRALLKLGLRFGDIVGILSVDCPEWAASFFGIVKIGGVAIGMNTMLTTRECDYILRDSRARALIVHESLLPSIEQVREGLPFLEHVIVIGRPARPGDLPYRNWIGDRPVELEAAPTTAMTTAC
;
A
#
# COMPACT_ATOMS: atom_id res chain seq x y z
N MET A 1 -10.48 -26.17 -5.62
CA MET A 1 -10.11 -25.10 -4.66
C MET A 1 -8.83 -25.56 -3.98
N ARG A 2 -7.73 -24.81 -4.03
CA ARG A 2 -6.48 -25.18 -3.33
C ARG A 2 -6.73 -25.15 -1.82
N LYS A 3 -6.24 -26.15 -1.09
CA LYS A 3 -6.24 -26.17 0.37
C LYS A 3 -5.02 -25.40 0.88
N THR A 4 -5.03 -24.94 2.13
CA THR A 4 -3.87 -24.26 2.75
C THR A 4 -2.63 -25.15 2.77
N SER A 5 -2.80 -26.48 2.86
CA SER A 5 -1.71 -27.47 2.74
C SER A 5 -1.01 -27.47 1.38
N ASP A 6 -1.64 -26.93 0.35
CA ASP A 6 -1.13 -26.93 -1.03
C ASP A 6 -0.32 -25.65 -1.32
N VAL A 7 -0.31 -24.69 -0.38
CA VAL A 7 0.46 -23.44 -0.47
C VAL A 7 1.83 -23.68 0.16
N PRO A 8 2.94 -23.23 -0.47
CA PRO A 8 4.26 -23.35 0.13
C PRO A 8 4.30 -22.70 1.52
N LEU A 9 5.12 -23.26 2.43
CA LEU A 9 5.25 -22.75 3.80
C LEU A 9 5.58 -21.25 3.82
N HIS A 10 6.47 -20.82 2.92
CA HIS A 10 6.74 -19.42 2.63
C HIS A 10 5.96 -18.99 1.39
N TYR A 11 5.03 -18.07 1.58
CA TYR A 11 4.19 -17.55 0.51
C TYR A 11 3.88 -16.08 0.80
N ASN A 12 4.14 -15.22 -0.18
CA ASN A 12 3.78 -13.82 -0.15
C ASN A 12 2.63 -13.56 -1.13
N ALA A 13 1.60 -12.87 -0.67
CA ALA A 13 0.41 -12.62 -1.49
C ALA A 13 0.70 -11.74 -2.73
N VAL A 14 1.86 -11.10 -2.81
CA VAL A 14 2.35 -10.45 -4.04
C VAL A 14 2.48 -11.42 -5.22
N ASP A 15 2.63 -12.73 -4.97
CA ASP A 15 2.63 -13.78 -6.01
C ASP A 15 1.38 -13.72 -6.91
N ILE A 16 0.24 -13.27 -6.36
CA ILE A 16 -1.01 -13.09 -7.11
C ILE A 16 -0.80 -12.17 -8.33
N LEU A 17 0.03 -11.13 -8.15
CA LEU A 17 0.46 -10.22 -9.21
C LEU A 17 1.61 -10.83 -10.02
N GLU A 18 2.70 -11.21 -9.36
CA GLU A 18 3.99 -11.51 -10.00
C GLU A 18 3.98 -12.76 -10.87
N ARG A 19 3.15 -13.76 -10.56
CA ARG A 19 2.99 -14.95 -11.41
C ARG A 19 2.48 -14.63 -12.83
N ASN A 20 1.93 -13.43 -13.05
CA ASN A 20 1.49 -12.98 -14.37
C ASN A 20 2.64 -12.38 -15.20
N LEU A 21 3.80 -12.13 -14.62
CA LEU A 21 4.92 -11.48 -15.31
C LEU A 21 5.62 -12.39 -16.33
N GLU A 22 5.48 -13.72 -16.21
CA GLU A 22 6.06 -14.64 -17.19
C GLU A 22 5.29 -14.61 -18.52
N GLU A 23 3.95 -14.67 -18.46
CA GLU A 23 3.12 -14.84 -19.66
C GLU A 23 2.36 -13.58 -20.09
N ARG A 24 2.13 -12.64 -19.16
CA ARG A 24 1.17 -11.54 -19.34
C ARG A 24 1.77 -10.18 -18.97
N ALA A 25 3.09 -10.07 -18.88
CA ALA A 25 3.76 -8.85 -18.44
C ALA A 25 3.26 -7.59 -19.16
N ASP A 26 3.12 -7.64 -20.48
CA ASP A 26 2.75 -6.49 -21.31
C ASP A 26 1.23 -6.39 -21.55
N LYS A 27 0.43 -7.27 -20.92
CA LYS A 27 -1.03 -7.19 -20.93
C LYS A 27 -1.49 -6.16 -19.89
N ILE A 28 -2.46 -5.34 -20.26
CA ILE A 28 -3.09 -4.38 -19.33
C ILE A 28 -3.75 -5.14 -18.18
N ALA A 29 -3.35 -4.80 -16.95
CA ALA A 29 -3.85 -5.33 -15.70
C ALA A 29 -4.89 -4.40 -15.06
N LEU A 30 -4.66 -3.08 -15.12
CA LEU A 30 -5.51 -2.06 -14.49
C LEU A 30 -5.91 -1.01 -15.52
N TYR A 31 -7.19 -0.63 -15.48
CA TYR A 31 -7.74 0.50 -16.22
C TYR A 31 -8.29 1.51 -15.21
N SER A 32 -7.89 2.77 -15.34
CA SER A 32 -8.53 3.92 -14.69
C SER A 32 -8.84 5.00 -15.72
N PRO A 33 -9.65 6.01 -15.37
CA PRO A 33 -9.90 7.15 -16.26
C PRO A 33 -8.62 7.87 -16.71
N GLU A 34 -7.58 7.88 -15.87
CA GLU A 34 -6.33 8.61 -16.08
C GLU A 34 -5.24 7.77 -16.74
N ARG A 35 -5.17 6.46 -16.47
CA ARG A 35 -4.12 5.57 -16.99
C ARG A 35 -4.55 4.12 -17.13
N ALA A 36 -3.96 3.44 -18.10
CA ALA A 36 -3.94 1.99 -18.19
C ALA A 36 -2.54 1.50 -17.81
N MET A 37 -2.44 0.44 -17.03
CA MET A 37 -1.16 -0.13 -16.60
C MET A 37 -1.12 -1.63 -16.91
N THR A 38 -0.03 -2.05 -17.53
CA THR A 38 0.35 -3.44 -17.74
C THR A 38 0.76 -4.13 -16.43
N PHE A 39 0.74 -5.46 -16.40
CA PHE A 39 1.25 -6.21 -15.25
C PHE A 39 2.69 -5.80 -14.88
N ARG A 40 3.54 -5.56 -15.88
CA ARG A 40 4.92 -5.09 -15.69
C ARG A 40 4.97 -3.73 -15.02
N GLU A 41 4.17 -2.78 -15.48
CA GLU A 41 4.13 -1.43 -14.89
C GLU A 41 3.58 -1.45 -13.46
N VAL A 42 2.54 -2.24 -13.19
CA VAL A 42 2.03 -2.42 -11.83
C VAL A 42 3.11 -3.03 -10.93
N SER A 43 3.80 -4.07 -11.37
CA SER A 43 4.88 -4.69 -10.59
C SER A 43 6.04 -3.73 -10.31
N ASN A 44 6.39 -2.88 -11.28
CA ASN A 44 7.42 -1.87 -11.09
C ASN A 44 7.00 -0.85 -10.02
N GLU A 45 5.76 -0.35 -10.08
CA GLU A 45 5.25 0.60 -9.09
C GLU A 45 5.13 -0.03 -7.70
N VAL A 46 4.71 -1.30 -7.61
CA VAL A 46 4.71 -2.10 -6.37
C VAL A 46 6.10 -2.15 -5.73
N ASN A 47 7.14 -2.38 -6.53
CA ASN A 47 8.52 -2.41 -6.01
C ASN A 47 8.97 -1.02 -5.55
N GLN A 48 8.59 0.03 -6.28
CA GLN A 48 8.91 1.41 -5.89
C GLN A 48 8.24 1.78 -4.56
N VAL A 49 6.95 1.48 -4.40
CA VAL A 49 6.22 1.66 -3.14
C VAL A 49 6.93 0.91 -2.01
N GLY A 50 7.19 -0.39 -2.18
CA GLY A 50 7.82 -1.21 -1.15
C GLY A 50 9.19 -0.65 -0.72
N ARG A 51 10.04 -0.27 -1.69
CA ARG A 51 11.33 0.35 -1.39
C ARG A 51 11.19 1.72 -0.72
N ALA A 52 10.20 2.51 -1.13
CA ALA A 52 9.93 3.82 -0.54
C ALA A 52 9.45 3.69 0.92
N LEU A 53 8.63 2.69 1.25
CA LEU A 53 8.22 2.37 2.62
C LEU A 53 9.41 1.91 3.48
N LEU A 54 10.27 1.04 2.94
CA LEU A 54 11.49 0.62 3.64
C LEU A 54 12.43 1.81 3.93
N LYS A 55 12.52 2.79 3.02
CA LYS A 55 13.29 4.03 3.24
C LYS A 55 12.69 4.93 4.32
N LEU A 56 11.37 4.90 4.51
CA LEU A 56 10.70 5.53 5.64
C LEU A 56 10.90 4.76 6.95
N GLY A 57 11.58 3.62 6.93
CA GLY A 57 11.87 2.83 8.12
C GLY A 57 10.75 1.89 8.54
N LEU A 58 9.78 1.63 7.66
CA LEU A 58 8.81 0.55 7.87
C LEU A 58 9.49 -0.81 7.73
N ARG A 59 8.98 -1.78 8.47
CA ARG A 59 9.52 -3.14 8.57
C ARG A 59 8.38 -4.16 8.46
N PHE A 60 8.77 -5.43 8.39
CA PHE A 60 7.86 -6.55 8.46
C PHE A 60 6.91 -6.42 9.66
N GLY A 61 5.61 -6.59 9.43
CA GLY A 61 4.57 -6.47 10.45
C GLY A 61 4.09 -5.04 10.72
N ASP A 62 4.77 -4.00 10.24
CA ASP A 62 4.28 -2.63 10.39
C ASP A 62 3.00 -2.42 9.57
N ILE A 63 2.10 -1.63 10.15
CA ILE A 63 0.77 -1.39 9.60
C ILE A 63 0.74 -0.08 8.81
N VAL A 64 0.14 -0.15 7.62
CA VAL A 64 -0.07 1.00 6.73
C VAL A 64 -1.55 1.09 6.38
N GLY A 65 -2.16 2.23 6.70
CA GLY A 65 -3.51 2.56 6.26
C GLY A 65 -3.53 3.00 4.79
N ILE A 66 -4.57 2.61 4.06
CA ILE A 66 -4.85 3.09 2.71
C ILE A 66 -6.26 3.65 2.68
N LEU A 67 -6.39 4.97 2.52
CA LEU A 67 -7.66 5.67 2.38
C LEU A 67 -7.70 6.36 1.01
N SER A 68 -8.10 5.62 -0.02
CA SER A 68 -8.12 6.12 -1.39
C SER A 68 -9.32 5.60 -2.16
N VAL A 69 -9.71 6.36 -3.19
CA VAL A 69 -10.63 5.89 -4.23
C VAL A 69 -10.00 4.77 -5.06
N ASP A 70 -10.81 4.11 -5.88
CA ASP A 70 -10.37 3.08 -6.82
C ASP A 70 -9.45 3.71 -7.88
N CYS A 71 -8.14 3.56 -7.68
CA CYS A 71 -7.11 4.02 -8.60
C CYS A 71 -5.95 3.02 -8.66
N PRO A 72 -5.11 3.06 -9.70
CA PRO A 72 -3.99 2.12 -9.80
C PRO A 72 -2.96 2.28 -8.67
N GLU A 73 -2.81 3.49 -8.13
CA GLU A 73 -1.99 3.79 -6.95
C GLU A 73 -2.46 3.01 -5.72
N TRP A 74 -3.77 2.76 -5.56
CA TRP A 74 -4.29 1.93 -4.47
C TRP A 74 -3.77 0.49 -4.57
N ALA A 75 -3.87 -0.10 -5.77
CA ALA A 75 -3.42 -1.48 -6.01
C ALA A 75 -1.90 -1.63 -5.86
N ALA A 76 -1.13 -0.68 -6.42
CA ALA A 76 0.32 -0.65 -6.27
C ALA A 76 0.73 -0.47 -4.80
N SER A 77 0.03 0.40 -4.06
CA SER A 77 0.25 0.62 -2.63
C SER A 77 0.02 -0.66 -1.83
N PHE A 78 -1.14 -1.30 -2.03
CA PHE A 78 -1.52 -2.53 -1.34
C PHE A 78 -0.47 -3.63 -1.54
N PHE A 79 -0.13 -3.94 -2.79
CA PHE A 79 0.84 -4.98 -3.08
C PHE A 79 2.27 -4.59 -2.64
N GLY A 80 2.63 -3.30 -2.68
CA GLY A 80 3.93 -2.82 -2.18
C GLY A 80 4.10 -3.03 -0.68
N ILE A 81 3.04 -2.75 0.11
CA ILE A 81 3.01 -3.01 1.56
C ILE A 81 3.12 -4.52 1.84
N VAL A 82 2.29 -5.31 1.16
CA VAL A 82 2.29 -6.78 1.29
C VAL A 82 3.64 -7.38 0.92
N LYS A 83 4.28 -6.86 -0.13
CA LYS A 83 5.57 -7.35 -0.63
C LYS A 83 6.68 -7.21 0.41
N ILE A 84 6.68 -6.15 1.21
CA ILE A 84 7.67 -5.97 2.29
C ILE A 84 7.28 -6.71 3.59
N GLY A 85 6.18 -7.48 3.57
CA GLY A 85 5.63 -8.17 4.74
C GLY A 85 4.94 -7.23 5.71
N GLY A 86 4.59 -6.01 5.28
CA GLY A 86 3.75 -5.08 6.04
C GLY A 86 2.28 -5.48 5.97
N VAL A 87 1.48 -4.88 6.83
CA VAL A 87 0.03 -5.12 6.91
C VAL A 87 -0.71 -3.92 6.32
N ALA A 88 -1.38 -4.13 5.20
CA ALA A 88 -2.19 -3.11 4.54
C ALA A 88 -3.62 -3.10 5.10
N ILE A 89 -4.10 -1.94 5.55
CA ILE A 89 -5.49 -1.73 5.97
C ILE A 89 -6.19 -0.85 4.94
N GLY A 90 -7.03 -1.46 4.11
CA GLY A 90 -7.92 -0.74 3.21
C GLY A 90 -9.08 -0.11 3.99
N MET A 91 -9.09 1.21 4.09
CA MET A 91 -10.13 1.97 4.78
C MET A 91 -11.27 2.32 3.83
N ASN A 92 -12.50 2.31 4.33
CA ASN A 92 -13.67 2.71 3.55
C ASN A 92 -13.66 4.24 3.33
N THR A 93 -13.94 4.69 2.11
CA THR A 93 -13.93 6.11 1.73
C THR A 93 -15.09 6.92 2.31
N MET A 94 -16.13 6.24 2.81
CA MET A 94 -17.32 6.85 3.42
C MET A 94 -17.23 6.97 4.95
N LEU A 95 -16.06 6.68 5.54
CA LEU A 95 -15.85 6.79 6.98
C LEU A 95 -15.89 8.25 7.43
N THR A 96 -16.48 8.47 8.60
CA THR A 96 -16.39 9.72 9.33
C THR A 96 -15.00 9.93 9.91
N THR A 97 -14.65 11.18 10.23
CA THR A 97 -13.37 11.52 10.87
C THR A 97 -13.12 10.74 12.17
N ARG A 98 -14.18 10.50 12.95
CA ARG A 98 -14.09 9.72 14.19
C ARG A 98 -13.75 8.25 13.94
N GLU A 99 -14.32 7.66 12.90
CA GLU A 99 -14.03 6.27 12.53
C GLU A 99 -12.61 6.14 11.97
N CYS A 100 -12.14 7.13 11.21
CA CYS A 100 -10.74 7.20 10.79
C CYS A 100 -9.77 7.26 11.97
N ASP A 101 -10.02 8.13 12.97
CA ASP A 101 -9.20 8.18 14.20
C ASP A 101 -9.18 6.84 14.91
N TYR A 102 -10.37 6.23 15.09
CA TYR A 102 -10.50 4.93 15.76
C TYR A 102 -9.64 3.87 15.07
N ILE A 103 -9.78 3.70 13.75
CA ILE A 103 -9.05 2.67 12.99
C ILE A 103 -7.54 2.93 13.04
N LEU A 104 -7.10 4.16 12.78
CA LEU A 104 -5.67 4.48 12.74
C LEU A 104 -5.00 4.33 14.10
N ARG A 105 -5.71 4.68 15.18
CA ARG A 105 -5.22 4.54 16.55
C ARG A 105 -5.19 3.09 17.01
N ASP A 106 -6.26 2.34 16.80
CA ASP A 106 -6.38 0.93 17.22
C ASP A 106 -5.35 0.06 16.49
N SER A 107 -5.22 0.27 15.17
CA SER A 107 -4.25 -0.44 14.36
C SER A 107 -2.81 0.00 14.57
N ARG A 108 -2.56 1.14 15.24
CA ARG A 108 -1.23 1.73 15.40
C ARG A 108 -0.51 1.91 14.05
N ALA A 109 -1.26 2.32 13.03
CA ALA A 109 -0.72 2.51 11.69
C ALA A 109 0.43 3.52 11.73
N ARG A 110 1.60 3.12 11.20
CA ARG A 110 2.80 3.96 11.15
C ARG A 110 2.79 4.92 9.96
N ALA A 111 2.13 4.52 8.89
CA ALA A 111 1.94 5.34 7.70
C ALA A 111 0.50 5.29 7.21
N LEU A 112 0.08 6.35 6.53
CA LEU A 112 -1.19 6.46 5.83
C LEU A 112 -0.93 6.90 4.39
N ILE A 113 -1.39 6.11 3.44
CA ILE A 113 -1.49 6.49 2.02
C ILE A 113 -2.93 6.95 1.78
N VAL A 114 -3.12 8.21 1.42
CA VAL A 114 -4.45 8.84 1.32
C VAL A 114 -4.61 9.60 0.02
N HIS A 115 -5.79 9.50 -0.60
CA HIS A 115 -6.12 10.31 -1.77
C HIS A 115 -6.44 11.74 -1.37
N GLU A 116 -6.03 12.74 -2.16
CA GLU A 116 -6.19 14.16 -1.84
C GLU A 116 -7.65 14.54 -1.51
N SER A 117 -8.62 13.92 -2.19
CA SER A 117 -10.06 14.16 -1.95
C SER A 117 -10.55 13.67 -0.59
N LEU A 118 -9.79 12.81 0.09
CA LEU A 118 -10.14 12.20 1.37
C LEU A 118 -9.29 12.73 2.54
N LEU A 119 -8.33 13.63 2.27
CA LEU A 119 -7.57 14.33 3.32
C LEU A 119 -8.46 15.02 4.38
N PRO A 120 -9.59 15.68 4.04
CA PRO A 120 -10.45 16.29 5.04
C PRO A 120 -10.94 15.30 6.11
N SER A 121 -11.05 14.01 5.78
CA SER A 121 -11.54 12.96 6.69
C SER A 121 -10.55 12.62 7.81
N ILE A 122 -9.28 13.01 7.72
CA ILE A 122 -8.28 12.75 8.78
C ILE A 122 -7.73 14.02 9.43
N GLU A 123 -8.00 15.18 8.83
CA GLU A 123 -7.34 16.45 9.18
C GLU A 123 -7.52 16.88 10.64
N GLN A 124 -8.72 16.72 11.20
CA GLN A 124 -9.02 17.15 12.58
C GLN A 124 -8.43 16.25 13.66
N VAL A 125 -8.10 15.01 13.32
CA VAL A 125 -7.65 13.98 14.28
C VAL A 125 -6.17 13.66 14.15
N ARG A 126 -5.56 14.09 13.04
CA ARG A 126 -4.19 13.75 12.64
C ARG A 126 -3.15 14.00 13.71
N GLU A 127 -3.18 15.17 14.35
CA GLU A 127 -2.21 15.56 15.39
C GLU A 127 -2.33 14.70 16.66
N GLY A 128 -3.48 14.07 16.87
CA GLY A 128 -3.73 13.19 18.00
C GLY A 128 -3.30 11.74 17.77
N LEU A 129 -2.80 11.36 16.60
CA LEU A 129 -2.43 9.98 16.24
C LEU A 129 -0.96 9.70 16.59
N PRO A 130 -0.63 9.09 17.75
CA PRO A 130 0.74 9.04 18.25
C PRO A 130 1.65 8.09 17.47
N PHE A 131 1.08 7.16 16.70
CA PHE A 131 1.83 6.18 15.91
C PHE A 131 1.98 6.60 14.44
N LEU A 132 1.20 7.58 13.97
CA LEU A 132 1.20 7.97 12.57
C LEU A 132 2.38 8.90 12.28
N GLU A 133 3.44 8.34 11.72
CA GLU A 133 4.69 9.04 11.43
C GLU A 133 4.69 9.67 10.02
N HIS A 134 4.00 9.03 9.07
CA HIS A 134 4.04 9.42 7.66
C HIS A 134 2.65 9.50 7.03
N VAL A 135 2.42 10.58 6.28
CA VAL A 135 1.24 10.71 5.41
C VAL A 135 1.71 10.91 3.98
N ILE A 136 1.31 9.98 3.11
CA ILE A 136 1.61 9.95 1.70
C ILE A 136 0.33 10.29 0.95
N VAL A 137 0.39 11.28 0.07
CA VAL A 137 -0.79 11.81 -0.62
C VAL A 137 -0.78 11.40 -2.08
N ILE A 138 -1.80 10.65 -2.51
CA ILE A 138 -2.11 10.43 -3.92
C ILE A 138 -2.82 11.70 -4.41
N GLY A 139 -2.14 12.47 -5.27
CA GLY A 139 -2.57 13.80 -5.68
C GLY A 139 -1.71 14.88 -5.02
N ARG A 140 -2.32 16.02 -4.67
CA ARG A 140 -1.62 17.18 -4.11
C ARG A 140 -1.69 17.18 -2.58
N PRO A 141 -0.54 17.29 -1.89
CA PRO A 141 -0.52 17.41 -0.43
C PRO A 141 -1.17 18.72 0.04
N ALA A 142 -1.79 18.69 1.22
CA ALA A 142 -2.41 19.86 1.84
C ALA A 142 -1.51 20.53 2.88
N ARG A 143 -0.63 19.77 3.55
CA ARG A 143 0.28 20.29 4.60
C ARG A 143 1.76 20.22 4.18
N PRO A 144 2.59 21.17 4.64
CA PRO A 144 4.04 21.00 4.63
C PRO A 144 4.42 19.76 5.47
N GLY A 145 5.14 18.80 4.86
CA GLY A 145 5.54 17.54 5.49
C GLY A 145 4.82 16.31 4.93
N ASP A 146 3.69 16.49 4.24
CA ASP A 146 3.05 15.42 3.47
C ASP A 146 3.91 15.04 2.27
N LEU A 147 4.01 13.73 2.00
CA LEU A 147 4.80 13.20 0.91
C LEU A 147 3.91 13.03 -0.33
N PRO A 148 4.11 13.78 -1.43
CA PRO A 148 3.39 13.52 -2.66
C PRO A 148 3.78 12.16 -3.23
N TYR A 149 2.79 11.27 -3.43
CA TYR A 149 2.98 9.85 -3.77
C TYR A 149 3.95 9.65 -4.93
N ARG A 150 3.72 10.35 -6.05
CA ARG A 150 4.56 10.20 -7.26
C ARG A 150 6.03 10.54 -7.04
N ASN A 151 6.30 11.59 -6.26
CA ASN A 151 7.68 11.99 -5.98
C ASN A 151 8.31 11.05 -4.96
N TRP A 152 7.51 10.53 -4.03
CA TRP A 152 7.96 9.64 -2.97
C TRP A 152 8.39 8.26 -3.50
N ILE A 153 7.62 7.67 -4.41
CA ILE A 153 7.96 6.37 -5.02
C ILE A 153 9.14 6.48 -6.01
N GLY A 154 9.31 7.65 -6.63
CA GLY A 154 10.30 7.88 -7.67
C GLY A 154 9.88 7.32 -9.04
N ASP A 155 10.73 7.50 -10.05
CA ASP A 155 10.44 7.15 -11.45
C ASP A 155 11.25 5.96 -11.98
N ARG A 156 12.35 5.60 -11.31
CA ARG A 156 13.24 4.54 -11.76
C ARG A 156 12.68 3.16 -11.42
N PRO A 157 12.65 2.22 -12.38
CA PRO A 157 12.36 0.83 -12.07
C PRO A 157 13.32 0.30 -11.02
N VAL A 158 12.79 -0.45 -10.08
CA VAL A 158 13.61 -1.08 -9.05
C VAL A 158 13.11 -2.48 -8.80
N GLU A 159 14.04 -3.42 -8.62
CA GLU A 159 13.71 -4.77 -8.16
C GLU A 159 13.55 -4.76 -6.65
N LEU A 160 12.67 -5.60 -6.12
CA LEU A 160 12.49 -5.77 -4.69
C LEU A 160 12.15 -7.23 -4.47
N GLU A 161 12.91 -7.92 -3.63
CA GLU A 161 12.57 -9.29 -3.23
C GLU A 161 11.38 -9.27 -2.28
N ALA A 162 10.47 -10.23 -2.45
CA ALA A 162 9.34 -10.38 -1.54
C ALA A 162 9.82 -10.86 -0.16
N ALA A 163 9.31 -10.24 0.89
CA ALA A 163 9.62 -10.66 2.25
C ALA A 163 9.14 -12.10 2.50
N PRO A 164 9.87 -12.89 3.32
CA PRO A 164 9.60 -14.31 3.55
C PRO A 164 8.40 -14.51 4.51
N THR A 165 7.22 -14.06 4.11
CA THR A 165 5.97 -14.30 4.83
C THR A 165 5.60 -15.77 4.77
N THR A 166 4.87 -16.25 5.78
CA THR A 166 4.34 -17.62 5.81
C THR A 166 2.82 -17.59 5.67
N ALA A 167 2.23 -18.72 5.28
CA ALA A 167 0.77 -18.87 5.21
C ALA A 167 0.05 -18.66 6.58
N MET A 168 0.81 -18.65 7.68
CA MET A 168 0.31 -18.39 9.04
C MET A 168 0.73 -17.04 9.61
N THR A 169 1.35 -16.15 8.81
CA THR A 169 1.72 -14.81 9.26
C THR A 169 0.48 -13.92 9.34
N THR A 170 -0.34 -14.17 10.34
CA THR A 170 -1.24 -13.19 10.96
C THR A 170 -0.66 -12.92 12.33
N ALA A 171 -0.46 -11.64 12.66
CA ALA A 171 0.08 -11.21 13.95
C ALA A 171 -0.54 -12.01 15.11
N CYS A 172 0.30 -12.75 15.85
CA CYS A 172 0.01 -13.14 17.22
C CYS A 172 0.35 -11.98 18.15
#